data_AF-A0A7L0SSS0-F1
#
_entry.id   AF-A0A7L0SSS0-F1
#
_cell.length_a   1.000
_cell.length_b   1.000
_cell.length_c   1.000
_cell.angle_alpha   90.00
_cell.angle_beta   90.00
_cell.angle_gamma   90.00
#
_symmetry.space_group_name_H-M   'P 1'
#
loop_
_entity.id
_entity.type
_entity.pdbx_description
1 polymer ?
#
loop_
_entity_poly.entity_id
_entity_poly.type
_entity_poly.pdbx_seq_one_letter_code
_entity_poly.pdbx_strand_id
1 'polypeptide(L)'
;NEGNEYFRERDYRRAVVAYSEGLKQKCGDAELEAALHTNRAAAQFYLGNYRSALNDAIQATKLKPTHLKAIIRGALCHMELKNFSEAIAWCEEGLRIDSKEKRLVEMRAKADKLKVNIKAIWRLQSLSPALNIKLILKPSNDEEEISDGLAEISLDGFHSENATGAKVHLDADGNLNWPVLFLYPEHKQTDFIAAFHENSRFIDHLMVMFAELPPWDLERKYLPSNLKLYFEDEERAEMYELNPEHTLLQVLQHERYFVKAGTPMVLAFVKHSPFYKKYFSGRKVRQL
;
A
#
# COMPACT_ATOMS: atom_id res chain seq x y z
N ASN A 1 -13.80 6.66 -40.99
CA ASN A 1 -13.20 5.30 -41.08
C ASN A 1 -11.68 5.30 -41.07
N GLU A 2 -10.99 6.25 -41.71
CA GLU A 2 -9.51 6.35 -41.70
C GLU A 2 -8.87 6.23 -40.31
N GLY A 3 -9.46 6.87 -39.29
CA GLY A 3 -8.94 6.76 -37.92
C GLY A 3 -8.92 5.32 -37.38
N ASN A 4 -9.88 4.48 -37.78
CA ASN A 4 -9.90 3.06 -37.40
C ASN A 4 -8.79 2.28 -38.10
N GLU A 5 -8.47 2.60 -39.36
CA GLU A 5 -7.37 1.97 -40.10
C GLU A 5 -6.03 2.29 -39.43
N TYR A 6 -5.74 3.59 -39.20
CA TYR A 6 -4.53 4.01 -38.49
C TYR A 6 -4.41 3.39 -37.10
N PHE A 7 -5.54 3.21 -36.40
CA PHE A 7 -5.55 2.57 -35.10
C PHE A 7 -5.17 1.08 -35.17
N ARG A 8 -5.62 0.34 -36.20
CA ARG A 8 -5.22 -1.06 -36.43
C ARG A 8 -3.74 -1.18 -36.80
N GLU A 9 -3.21 -0.21 -37.52
CA GLU A 9 -1.78 -0.10 -37.86
C GLU A 9 -0.90 0.34 -36.68
N ARG A 10 -1.50 0.56 -35.49
CA ARG A 10 -0.84 1.12 -34.30
C ARG A 10 -0.26 2.52 -34.51
N ASP A 11 -0.63 3.22 -35.59
CA ASP A 11 -0.32 4.64 -35.79
C ASP A 11 -1.32 5.52 -35.04
N TYR A 12 -1.18 5.54 -33.72
CA TYR A 12 -2.10 6.25 -32.85
C TYR A 12 -2.08 7.77 -33.06
N ARG A 13 -0.95 8.34 -33.54
CA ARG A 13 -0.86 9.78 -33.83
C ARG A 13 -1.77 10.15 -34.99
N ARG A 14 -1.69 9.43 -36.12
CA ARG A 14 -2.57 9.66 -37.27
C ARG A 14 -4.02 9.32 -36.94
N ALA A 15 -4.26 8.27 -36.15
CA ALA A 15 -5.61 7.95 -35.68
C ALA A 15 -6.25 9.12 -34.91
N VAL A 16 -5.52 9.74 -33.97
CA VAL A 16 -5.99 10.92 -33.23
C VAL A 16 -6.37 12.08 -34.15
N VAL A 17 -5.53 12.36 -35.16
CA VAL A 17 -5.80 13.42 -36.14
C VAL A 17 -7.08 13.11 -36.92
N ALA A 18 -7.19 11.91 -37.48
CA ALA A 18 -8.35 11.50 -38.27
C ALA A 18 -9.67 11.53 -37.46
N TYR A 19 -9.66 11.06 -36.21
CA TYR A 19 -10.86 11.18 -35.35
C TYR A 19 -11.18 12.63 -35.01
N SER A 20 -10.16 13.48 -34.83
CA SER A 20 -10.36 14.91 -34.55
C SER A 20 -10.98 15.64 -35.73
N GLU A 21 -10.56 15.34 -36.97
CA GLU A 21 -11.21 15.86 -38.18
C GLU A 21 -12.66 15.39 -38.29
N GLY A 22 -12.95 14.12 -37.95
CA GLY A 22 -14.32 13.62 -37.87
C GLY A 22 -15.19 14.41 -36.88
N LEU A 23 -14.68 14.66 -35.67
CA LEU A 23 -15.39 15.43 -34.64
C LEU A 23 -15.61 16.91 -35.03
N LYS A 24 -14.75 17.50 -35.87
CA LYS A 24 -14.93 18.88 -36.36
C LYS A 24 -16.15 19.03 -37.27
N GLN A 25 -16.55 17.96 -37.96
CA GLN A 25 -17.68 18.02 -38.90
C GLN A 25 -19.03 18.22 -38.19
N LYS A 26 -19.11 17.95 -36.88
CA LYS A 26 -20.32 18.14 -36.05
C LYS A 26 -21.59 17.63 -36.74
N CYS A 27 -21.60 16.33 -37.03
CA CYS A 27 -22.68 15.70 -37.78
C CYS A 27 -24.02 15.65 -37.03
N GLY A 28 -24.05 15.96 -35.72
CA GLY A 28 -25.27 15.98 -34.91
C GLY A 28 -25.79 14.59 -34.52
N ASP A 29 -25.09 13.53 -34.95
CA ASP A 29 -25.33 12.16 -34.52
C ASP A 29 -24.54 11.87 -33.24
N ALA A 30 -25.25 11.88 -32.11
CA ALA A 30 -24.67 11.64 -30.79
C ALA A 30 -24.01 10.25 -30.66
N GLU A 31 -24.49 9.24 -31.37
CA GLU A 31 -23.92 7.89 -31.31
C GLU A 31 -22.60 7.81 -32.07
N LEU A 32 -22.54 8.42 -33.25
CA LEU A 32 -21.31 8.55 -34.01
C LEU A 32 -20.28 9.42 -33.29
N GLU A 33 -20.70 10.57 -32.74
CA GLU A 33 -19.82 11.45 -31.97
C GLU A 33 -19.27 10.78 -30.71
N ALA A 34 -20.10 10.02 -29.98
CA ALA A 34 -19.65 9.24 -28.84
C ALA A 34 -18.62 8.16 -29.24
N ALA A 35 -18.84 7.49 -30.37
CA ALA A 35 -17.90 6.51 -30.90
C ALA A 35 -16.56 7.14 -31.32
N LEU A 36 -16.59 8.31 -31.98
CA LEU A 36 -15.40 9.06 -32.37
C LEU A 36 -14.60 9.52 -31.16
N HIS A 37 -15.25 10.08 -30.13
CA HIS A 37 -14.60 10.43 -28.87
C HIS A 37 -13.99 9.20 -28.20
N THR A 38 -14.70 8.07 -28.15
CA THR A 38 -14.21 6.83 -27.53
C THR A 38 -12.98 6.27 -28.25
N ASN A 39 -12.99 6.29 -29.58
CA ASN A 39 -11.86 5.80 -30.37
C ASN A 39 -10.66 6.76 -30.29
N ARG A 40 -10.90 8.08 -30.25
CA ARG A 40 -9.83 9.06 -29.99
C ARG A 40 -9.25 8.90 -28.59
N ALA A 41 -10.08 8.66 -27.57
CA ALA A 41 -9.64 8.36 -26.22
C ALA A 41 -8.72 7.14 -26.19
N ALA A 42 -9.06 6.08 -26.93
CA ALA A 42 -8.23 4.90 -27.03
C ALA A 42 -6.86 5.21 -27.66
N ALA A 43 -6.82 5.98 -28.75
CA ALA A 43 -5.57 6.36 -29.40
C ALA A 43 -4.71 7.26 -28.51
N GLN A 44 -5.31 8.23 -27.82
CA GLN A 44 -4.64 9.09 -26.84
C GLN A 44 -4.07 8.27 -25.67
N PHE A 45 -4.80 7.26 -25.20
CA PHE A 45 -4.35 6.38 -24.12
C PHE A 45 -3.08 5.63 -24.49
N TYR A 46 -3.01 5.04 -25.70
CA TYR A 46 -1.81 4.34 -26.17
C TYR A 46 -0.62 5.29 -26.43
N LEU A 47 -0.86 6.59 -26.61
CA LEU A 47 0.20 7.60 -26.66
C LEU A 47 0.67 8.06 -25.27
N GLY A 48 0.10 7.54 -24.17
CA GLY A 48 0.37 7.99 -22.81
C GLY A 48 -0.30 9.31 -22.43
N ASN A 49 -1.18 9.85 -23.28
CA ASN A 49 -1.87 11.12 -23.07
C ASN A 49 -3.13 10.93 -22.21
N TYR A 50 -2.98 10.40 -20.99
CA TYR A 50 -4.10 9.95 -20.16
C TYR A 50 -5.13 11.03 -19.82
N ARG A 51 -4.70 12.28 -19.61
CA ARG A 51 -5.65 13.40 -19.34
C ARG A 51 -6.51 13.72 -20.56
N SER A 52 -5.91 13.70 -21.75
CA SER A 52 -6.62 13.94 -23.01
C SER A 52 -7.58 12.79 -23.31
N ALA A 53 -7.13 11.55 -23.10
CA ALA A 53 -7.97 10.35 -23.20
C ALA A 53 -9.16 10.38 -22.23
N LEU A 54 -8.94 10.81 -20.99
CA LEU A 54 -9.99 10.96 -19.99
C LEU A 54 -11.02 12.01 -20.42
N ASN A 55 -10.58 13.17 -20.92
CA ASN A 55 -11.48 14.21 -21.42
C ASN A 55 -12.37 13.68 -22.55
N ASP A 56 -11.79 12.92 -23.48
CA ASP A 56 -12.56 12.28 -24.55
C ASP A 56 -13.56 11.23 -24.03
N ALA A 57 -13.16 10.40 -23.07
CA ALA A 57 -14.07 9.46 -22.42
C ALA A 57 -15.24 10.17 -21.72
N ILE A 58 -14.99 11.29 -21.04
CA ILE A 58 -16.03 12.13 -20.42
C ILE A 58 -16.99 12.71 -21.45
N GLN A 59 -16.51 13.17 -22.61
CA GLN A 59 -17.40 13.66 -23.67
C GLN A 59 -18.25 12.53 -24.24
N ALA A 60 -17.65 11.36 -24.48
CA ALA A 60 -18.39 10.20 -24.95
C ALA A 60 -19.49 9.76 -23.97
N THR A 61 -19.23 9.75 -22.66
CA THR A 61 -20.25 9.41 -21.65
C THR A 61 -21.30 10.50 -21.46
N LYS A 62 -20.98 11.78 -21.71
CA LYS A 62 -21.99 12.85 -21.77
C LYS A 62 -22.95 12.68 -22.93
N LEU A 63 -22.44 12.30 -24.10
CA LEU A 63 -23.24 12.05 -25.30
C LEU A 63 -24.07 10.76 -25.17
N LYS A 64 -23.45 9.71 -24.63
CA LYS A 64 -24.09 8.39 -24.42
C LYS A 64 -23.69 7.82 -23.06
N PRO A 65 -24.49 8.06 -22.00
CA PRO A 65 -24.18 7.60 -20.64
C PRO A 65 -24.04 6.08 -20.52
N THR A 66 -24.71 5.31 -21.37
CA THR A 66 -24.65 3.84 -21.38
C THR A 66 -23.48 3.29 -22.23
N HIS A 67 -22.57 4.13 -22.70
CA HIS A 67 -21.48 3.69 -23.57
C HIS A 67 -20.34 3.03 -22.78
N LEU A 68 -20.48 1.72 -22.54
CA LEU A 68 -19.59 0.93 -21.69
C LEU A 68 -18.10 1.04 -22.08
N LYS A 69 -17.78 1.08 -23.38
CA LYS A 69 -16.39 1.24 -23.86
C LYS A 69 -15.74 2.56 -23.43
N ALA A 70 -16.50 3.66 -23.43
CA ALA A 70 -16.01 4.94 -22.91
C ALA A 70 -15.83 4.90 -21.39
N ILE A 71 -16.74 4.26 -20.67
CA ILE A 71 -16.65 4.10 -19.22
C ILE A 71 -15.39 3.32 -18.82
N ILE A 72 -15.17 2.17 -19.46
CA ILE A 72 -13.95 1.37 -19.27
C ILE A 72 -12.71 2.21 -19.56
N ARG A 73 -12.71 3.02 -20.64
CA ARG A 73 -11.58 3.89 -20.97
C ARG A 73 -11.34 4.97 -19.92
N GLY A 74 -12.39 5.60 -19.41
CA GLY A 74 -12.29 6.60 -18.34
C GLY A 74 -11.74 6.02 -17.05
N ALA A 75 -12.21 4.84 -16.65
CA ALA A 75 -11.70 4.11 -15.49
C ALA A 75 -10.19 3.80 -15.63
N LEU A 76 -9.75 3.32 -16.81
CA LEU A 76 -8.33 3.09 -17.10
C LEU A 76 -7.50 4.38 -17.00
N CYS A 77 -7.99 5.50 -17.54
CA CYS A 77 -7.27 6.76 -17.46
C CYS A 77 -7.10 7.22 -16.01
N HIS A 78 -8.12 7.03 -15.16
CA HIS A 78 -8.02 7.32 -13.74
C HIS A 78 -7.02 6.40 -13.02
N MET A 79 -6.94 5.12 -13.40
CA MET A 79 -5.91 4.20 -12.89
C MET A 79 -4.49 4.69 -13.19
N GLU A 80 -4.22 5.07 -14.44
CA GLU A 80 -2.90 5.57 -14.87
C GLU A 80 -2.55 6.93 -14.22
N LEU A 81 -3.56 7.77 -14.01
CA LEU A 81 -3.41 9.05 -13.30
C LEU A 81 -3.32 8.89 -11.77
N LYS A 82 -3.42 7.65 -11.24
CA LYS A 82 -3.44 7.33 -9.80
C LYS A 82 -4.61 7.95 -9.02
N ASN A 83 -5.67 8.29 -9.74
CA ASN A 83 -6.93 8.81 -9.20
C ASN A 83 -7.85 7.63 -8.86
N PHE A 84 -7.47 6.83 -7.86
CA PHE A 84 -8.11 5.54 -7.60
C PHE A 84 -9.56 5.65 -7.12
N SER A 85 -9.89 6.71 -6.36
CA SER A 85 -11.28 6.96 -5.94
C SER A 85 -12.21 7.16 -7.14
N GLU A 86 -11.75 7.94 -8.11
CA GLU A 86 -12.48 8.19 -9.34
C GLU A 86 -12.51 6.93 -10.22
N ALA A 87 -11.42 6.17 -10.30
CA ALA A 87 -11.41 4.90 -11.02
C ALA A 87 -12.48 3.93 -10.49
N ILE A 88 -12.64 3.83 -9.16
CA ILE A 88 -13.69 3.03 -8.51
C ILE A 88 -15.07 3.52 -8.92
N ALA A 89 -15.32 4.84 -8.86
CA ALA A 89 -16.61 5.41 -9.23
C ALA A 89 -16.99 5.15 -10.70
N TRP A 90 -16.02 5.25 -11.62
CA TRP A 90 -16.25 4.89 -13.02
C TRP A 90 -16.50 3.39 -13.21
N CYS A 91 -15.82 2.52 -12.46
CA CYS A 91 -16.09 1.08 -12.49
C CYS A 91 -17.51 0.78 -11.98
N GLU A 92 -17.93 1.41 -10.89
CA GLU A 92 -19.28 1.24 -10.34
C GLU A 92 -20.36 1.67 -11.34
N GLU A 93 -20.16 2.78 -12.05
CA GLU A 93 -21.09 3.23 -13.08
C GLU A 93 -21.19 2.24 -14.25
N GLY A 94 -20.05 1.72 -14.71
CA GLY A 94 -20.07 0.70 -15.76
C GLY A 94 -20.69 -0.63 -15.30
N LEU A 95 -20.48 -1.01 -14.05
CA LEU A 95 -21.08 -2.22 -13.44
C LEU A 95 -22.59 -2.08 -13.20
N ARG A 96 -23.13 -0.86 -13.12
CA ARG A 96 -24.58 -0.63 -13.16
C ARG A 96 -25.19 -0.95 -14.53
N ILE A 97 -24.41 -0.79 -15.60
CA ILE A 97 -24.84 -1.09 -16.98
C ILE A 97 -24.64 -2.58 -17.27
N ASP A 98 -23.47 -3.12 -16.95
CA ASP A 98 -23.17 -4.55 -17.06
C ASP A 98 -22.45 -5.03 -15.80
N SER A 99 -23.21 -5.68 -14.91
CA SER A 99 -22.72 -6.15 -13.62
C SER A 99 -21.72 -7.30 -13.71
N LYS A 100 -21.55 -7.92 -14.89
CA LYS A 100 -20.64 -9.04 -15.12
C LYS A 100 -19.45 -8.66 -16.00
N GLU A 101 -19.27 -7.37 -16.31
CA GLU A 101 -18.12 -6.89 -17.06
C GLU A 101 -16.82 -7.14 -16.26
N LYS A 102 -16.16 -8.26 -16.58
CA LYS A 102 -14.99 -8.79 -15.88
C LYS A 102 -13.91 -7.72 -15.69
N ARG A 103 -13.66 -6.91 -16.72
CA ARG A 103 -12.61 -5.90 -16.69
C ARG A 103 -12.86 -4.82 -15.64
N LEU A 104 -14.12 -4.43 -15.43
CA LEU A 104 -14.48 -3.42 -14.43
C LEU A 104 -14.44 -3.99 -13.02
N VAL A 105 -14.86 -5.26 -12.83
CA VAL A 105 -14.75 -5.95 -11.53
C VAL A 105 -13.29 -6.02 -11.07
N GLU A 106 -12.41 -6.49 -11.95
CA GLU A 106 -10.98 -6.62 -11.67
C GLU A 106 -10.32 -5.27 -11.42
N MET A 107 -10.63 -4.27 -12.26
CA MET A 107 -10.09 -2.91 -12.11
C MET A 107 -10.55 -2.26 -10.80
N ARG A 108 -11.81 -2.44 -10.39
CA ARG A 108 -12.33 -1.92 -9.13
C ARG A 108 -11.62 -2.54 -7.93
N ALA A 109 -11.56 -3.87 -7.86
CA ALA A 109 -10.88 -4.57 -6.76
C ALA A 109 -9.41 -4.13 -6.64
N LYS A 110 -8.75 -3.93 -7.78
CA LYS A 110 -7.39 -3.42 -7.82
C LYS A 110 -7.28 -1.96 -7.40
N ALA A 111 -8.17 -1.08 -7.85
CA ALA A 111 -8.22 0.32 -7.45
C ALA A 111 -8.45 0.46 -5.94
N ASP A 112 -9.32 -0.36 -5.36
CA ASP A 112 -9.55 -0.44 -3.91
C ASP A 112 -8.24 -0.79 -3.17
N LYS A 113 -7.53 -1.84 -3.61
CA LYS A 113 -6.24 -2.24 -3.03
C LYS A 113 -5.21 -1.10 -3.12
N LEU A 114 -5.08 -0.46 -4.29
CA LEU A 114 -4.12 0.64 -4.50
C LEU A 114 -4.46 1.88 -3.66
N LYS A 115 -5.76 2.20 -3.50
CA LYS A 115 -6.24 3.30 -2.67
C LYS A 115 -5.86 3.11 -1.20
N VAL A 116 -6.06 1.90 -0.66
CA VAL A 116 -5.65 1.54 0.71
C VAL A 116 -4.13 1.68 0.86
N ASN A 117 -3.36 1.17 -0.09
CA ASN A 117 -1.90 1.24 -0.03
C ASN A 117 -1.35 2.67 -0.09
N ILE A 118 -1.93 3.53 -0.93
CA ILE A 118 -1.59 4.96 -0.92
C ILE A 118 -1.87 5.57 0.45
N LYS A 119 -3.05 5.31 1.03
CA LYS A 119 -3.39 5.79 2.38
C LYS A 119 -2.38 5.32 3.43
N ALA A 120 -1.94 4.05 3.35
CA ALA A 120 -0.95 3.48 4.25
C ALA A 120 0.40 4.21 4.14
N ILE A 121 0.86 4.49 2.91
CA ILE A 121 2.12 5.18 2.67
C ILE A 121 2.08 6.61 3.20
N TRP A 122 1.00 7.36 2.93
CA TRP A 122 0.83 8.71 3.49
C TRP A 122 0.85 8.68 5.02
N ARG A 123 0.20 7.68 5.63
CA ARG A 123 0.21 7.50 7.08
C ARG A 123 1.61 7.24 7.59
N LEU A 124 2.33 6.28 7.01
CA LEU A 124 3.70 5.94 7.40
C LEU A 124 4.67 7.12 7.27
N GLN A 125 4.60 7.88 6.17
CA GLN A 125 5.40 9.09 5.97
C GLN A 125 5.09 10.17 7.01
N SER A 126 3.84 10.27 7.48
CA SER A 126 3.47 11.22 8.54
C SER A 126 4.01 10.84 9.92
N LEU A 127 4.25 9.54 10.17
CA LEU A 127 4.74 9.05 11.46
C LEU A 127 6.24 9.23 11.64
N SER A 128 7.00 9.19 10.54
CA SER A 128 8.42 9.49 10.58
C SER A 128 8.87 10.04 9.22
N PRO A 129 9.13 11.36 9.12
CA PRO A 129 9.67 11.96 7.91
C PRO A 129 11.03 11.37 7.49
N ALA A 130 11.73 10.72 8.42
CA ALA A 130 13.00 10.04 8.19
C ALA A 130 12.84 8.65 7.53
N LEU A 131 11.63 8.08 7.53
CA LEU A 131 11.35 6.85 6.79
C LEU A 131 11.24 7.16 5.28
N ASN A 132 12.31 6.83 4.54
CA ASN A 132 12.41 6.96 3.09
C ASN A 132 11.52 5.93 2.35
N ILE A 133 10.20 6.02 2.50
CA ILE A 133 9.24 5.12 1.85
C ILE A 133 8.90 5.69 0.47
N LYS A 134 9.46 5.10 -0.59
CA LYS A 134 9.09 5.41 -1.98
C LYS A 134 8.07 4.41 -2.48
N LEU A 135 6.91 4.91 -2.94
CA LEU A 135 5.97 4.13 -3.74
C LEU A 135 6.60 3.88 -5.12
N ILE A 136 7.14 2.68 -5.35
CA ILE A 136 7.61 2.25 -6.66
C ILE A 136 6.49 1.47 -7.34
N LEU A 137 5.84 2.10 -8.33
CA LEU A 137 4.98 1.40 -9.28
C LEU A 137 5.90 0.81 -10.34
N LYS A 138 6.17 -0.50 -10.29
CA LYS A 138 6.87 -1.16 -11.40
C LYS A 138 5.89 -1.29 -12.57
N PRO A 139 6.23 -0.80 -13.78
CA PRO A 139 5.46 -1.14 -14.97
C PRO A 139 5.57 -2.64 -15.18
N SER A 140 4.46 -3.32 -15.45
CA SER A 140 4.52 -4.70 -15.93
C SER A 140 5.04 -4.64 -17.37
N ASN A 141 6.18 -5.30 -17.58
CA ASN A 141 6.56 -5.74 -18.91
C ASN A 141 5.58 -6.84 -19.28
N ASP A 142 4.59 -6.52 -20.10
CA ASP A 142 4.01 -7.47 -21.04
C ASP A 142 3.43 -6.64 -22.19
N GLU A 143 4.23 -6.55 -23.25
CA GLU A 143 3.76 -6.09 -24.55
C GLU A 143 2.88 -7.21 -25.15
N GLU A 144 1.70 -6.80 -25.62
CA GLU A 144 0.78 -7.49 -26.52
C GLU A 144 -0.49 -8.14 -25.92
N GLU A 145 -1.61 -7.68 -26.48
CA GLU A 145 -3.00 -8.08 -26.26
C GLU A 145 -3.66 -7.66 -24.93
N ILE A 146 -4.97 -7.43 -25.00
CA ILE A 146 -5.79 -6.70 -24.03
C ILE A 146 -6.09 -7.53 -22.77
N SER A 147 -5.23 -8.50 -22.44
CA SER A 147 -5.39 -9.43 -21.32
C SER A 147 -4.27 -9.24 -20.32
N ASP A 148 -4.66 -9.21 -19.05
CA ASP A 148 -3.86 -9.56 -17.89
C ASP A 148 -2.49 -8.89 -17.71
N GLY A 149 -2.40 -8.18 -16.59
CA GLY A 149 -1.12 -7.95 -15.94
C GLY A 149 -0.90 -6.50 -15.63
N LEU A 150 -1.44 -6.02 -14.50
CA LEU A 150 -0.93 -4.79 -13.92
C LEU A 150 -0.95 -4.86 -12.38
N ALA A 151 0.23 -4.57 -11.82
CA ALA A 151 0.58 -4.18 -10.45
C ALA A 151 0.38 -5.21 -9.32
N GLU A 152 1.44 -5.97 -9.06
CA GLU A 152 1.84 -6.24 -7.67
C GLU A 152 2.66 -5.07 -7.13
N ILE A 153 2.39 -4.68 -5.89
CA ILE A 153 3.14 -3.64 -5.19
C ILE A 153 4.34 -4.30 -4.51
N SER A 154 5.53 -3.87 -4.92
CA SER A 154 6.76 -4.14 -4.19
C SER A 154 7.15 -2.91 -3.38
N LEU A 155 7.02 -2.98 -2.05
CA LEU A 155 7.63 -2.03 -1.12
C LEU A 155 9.15 -2.32 -1.03
N ASP A 156 9.90 -1.94 -2.07
CA ASP A 156 11.37 -2.04 -1.99
C ASP A 156 11.86 -1.09 -0.87
N GLY A 157 12.39 -1.67 0.21
CA GLY A 157 12.74 -1.04 1.48
C GLY A 157 12.10 -1.68 2.71
N PHE A 158 10.99 -2.43 2.53
CA PHE A 158 10.31 -3.21 3.58
C PHE A 158 10.28 -4.71 3.29
N HIS A 159 10.77 -5.15 2.13
CA HIS A 159 11.05 -6.55 1.88
C HIS A 159 12.44 -6.90 2.40
N SER A 160 12.53 -7.20 3.70
CA SER A 160 13.16 -8.48 4.01
C SER A 160 12.01 -9.48 3.95
N GLU A 161 12.21 -10.62 3.30
CA GLU A 161 11.46 -11.80 3.70
C GLU A 161 11.75 -11.99 5.19
N ASN A 162 10.87 -11.46 6.05
CA ASN A 162 10.77 -11.93 7.40
C ASN A 162 10.30 -13.39 7.28
N ALA A 163 10.82 -14.30 8.11
CA ALA A 163 10.60 -15.75 7.97
C ALA A 163 9.10 -16.16 7.91
N THR A 164 8.21 -15.24 8.31
CA THR A 164 6.76 -15.39 8.38
C THR A 164 5.98 -14.69 7.25
N GLY A 165 6.61 -13.83 6.45
CA GLY A 165 5.99 -13.12 5.32
C GLY A 165 4.97 -12.03 5.70
N ALA A 166 4.76 -11.73 6.99
CA ALA A 166 3.77 -10.74 7.42
C ALA A 166 4.25 -9.31 7.14
N LYS A 167 3.32 -8.45 6.72
CA LYS A 167 3.61 -7.08 6.25
C LYS A 167 2.74 -6.05 6.97
N VAL A 168 3.25 -4.83 7.05
CA VAL A 168 2.50 -3.68 7.54
C VAL A 168 1.27 -3.47 6.67
N HIS A 169 0.10 -3.33 7.28
CA HIS A 169 -1.17 -3.12 6.57
C HIS A 169 -2.12 -2.23 7.37
N LEU A 170 -3.11 -1.67 6.68
CA LEU A 170 -4.19 -0.90 7.33
C LEU A 170 -5.35 -1.82 7.68
N ASP A 171 -6.00 -1.54 8.82
CA ASP A 171 -7.32 -2.10 9.13
C ASP A 171 -8.45 -1.28 8.46
N ALA A 172 -9.70 -1.67 8.77
CA ALA A 172 -10.91 -1.02 8.26
C ALA A 172 -11.04 0.44 8.71
N ASP A 173 -10.55 0.77 9.91
CA ASP A 173 -10.59 2.12 10.47
C ASP A 173 -9.45 3.00 9.94
N GLY A 174 -8.46 2.39 9.28
CA GLY A 174 -7.29 3.05 8.72
C GLY A 174 -6.16 3.23 9.72
N ASN A 175 -6.09 2.41 10.77
CA ASN A 175 -4.93 2.30 11.64
C ASN A 175 -3.95 1.25 11.09
N LEU A 176 -2.67 1.42 11.40
CA LEU A 176 -1.62 0.51 10.97
C LEU A 176 -1.50 -0.70 11.91
N ASN A 177 -1.32 -1.88 11.30
CA ASN A 177 -0.97 -3.12 11.95
C ASN A 177 0.43 -3.53 11.50
N TRP A 178 1.33 -3.75 12.46
CA TRP A 178 2.75 -3.97 12.23
C TRP A 178 3.17 -5.40 12.59
N PRO A 179 4.02 -6.06 11.79
CA PRO A 179 4.74 -7.22 12.27
C PRO A 179 5.78 -6.77 13.30
N VAL A 180 5.72 -7.28 14.54
CA VAL A 180 6.63 -6.88 15.62
C VAL A 180 7.39 -8.09 16.14
N LEU A 181 8.70 -7.93 16.33
CA LEU A 181 9.59 -8.97 16.84
C LEU A 181 10.01 -8.65 18.27
N PHE A 182 9.67 -9.54 19.21
CA PHE A 182 10.19 -9.53 20.57
C PHE A 182 11.42 -10.42 20.64
N LEU A 183 12.47 -9.89 21.24
CA LEU A 183 13.75 -10.56 21.41
C LEU A 183 14.00 -10.79 22.90
N TYR A 184 14.41 -12.01 23.27
CA TYR A 184 14.77 -12.38 24.64
C TYR A 184 16.24 -12.80 24.70
N PRO A 185 17.17 -11.84 24.86
CA PRO A 185 18.60 -12.12 24.69
C PRO A 185 19.16 -13.11 25.71
N GLU A 186 18.59 -13.19 26.92
CA GLU A 186 19.02 -14.12 27.98
C GLU A 186 18.92 -15.59 27.52
N HIS A 187 17.85 -15.92 26.81
CA HIS A 187 17.57 -17.28 26.33
C HIS A 187 17.80 -17.46 24.83
N LYS A 188 18.21 -16.39 24.11
CA LYS A 188 18.32 -16.36 22.64
C LYS A 188 17.03 -16.79 21.94
N GLN A 189 15.90 -16.42 22.53
CA GLN A 189 14.57 -16.72 22.01
C GLN A 189 13.97 -15.47 21.37
N THR A 190 12.98 -15.69 20.51
CA THR A 190 12.25 -14.63 19.83
C THR A 190 10.77 -14.99 19.74
N ASP A 191 9.90 -14.00 19.90
CA ASP A 191 8.48 -14.13 19.56
C ASP A 191 8.11 -13.15 18.45
N PHE A 192 7.21 -13.57 17.58
CA PHE A 192 6.76 -12.80 16.44
C PHE A 192 5.25 -12.56 16.52
N ILE A 193 4.85 -11.29 16.50
CA ILE A 193 3.45 -10.89 16.38
C ILE A 193 3.23 -10.42 14.95
N ALA A 194 2.41 -11.13 14.18
CA ALA A 194 2.17 -10.83 12.78
C ALA A 194 1.41 -9.51 12.53
N ALA A 195 0.53 -9.14 13.47
CA ALA A 195 -0.31 -7.94 13.38
C ALA A 195 -0.45 -7.29 14.77
N PHE A 196 0.47 -6.39 15.10
CA PHE A 196 0.44 -5.55 16.28
C PHE A 196 -0.20 -4.22 15.90
N HIS A 197 -1.40 -3.96 16.43
CA HIS A 197 -2.14 -2.73 16.13
C HIS A 197 -1.42 -1.51 16.75
N GLU A 198 -1.26 -0.42 15.98
CA GLU A 198 -0.42 0.73 16.39
C GLU A 198 -0.89 1.39 17.70
N ASN A 199 -2.19 1.35 18.01
CA ASN A 199 -2.74 1.90 19.25
C ASN A 199 -2.84 0.89 20.39
N SER A 200 -2.42 -0.37 20.19
CA SER A 200 -2.34 -1.36 21.28
C SER A 200 -1.14 -1.07 22.17
N ARG A 201 -1.29 -1.31 23.47
CA ARG A 201 -0.19 -1.18 24.43
C ARG A 201 0.67 -2.43 24.44
N PHE A 202 1.95 -2.27 24.76
CA PHE A 202 2.84 -3.42 24.90
C PHE A 202 2.40 -4.36 26.02
N ILE A 203 1.90 -3.83 27.13
CA ILE A 203 1.46 -4.64 28.27
C ILE A 203 0.32 -5.60 27.90
N ASP A 204 -0.63 -5.17 27.07
CA ASP A 204 -1.75 -6.00 26.64
C ASP A 204 -1.26 -7.24 25.85
N HIS A 205 -0.28 -7.04 24.96
CA HIS A 205 0.34 -8.15 24.23
C HIS A 205 1.19 -9.04 25.15
N LEU A 206 2.00 -8.47 26.04
CA LEU A 206 2.80 -9.26 26.99
C LEU A 206 1.91 -10.14 27.88
N MET A 207 0.76 -9.64 28.33
CA MET A 207 -0.18 -10.42 29.13
C MET A 207 -0.70 -11.65 28.39
N VAL A 208 -0.91 -11.56 27.08
CA VAL A 208 -1.34 -12.70 26.25
C VAL A 208 -0.16 -13.64 25.96
N MET A 209 0.99 -13.10 25.57
CA MET A 209 2.19 -13.88 25.22
C MET A 209 2.69 -14.74 26.39
N PHE A 210 2.63 -14.20 27.61
CA PHE A 210 3.09 -14.85 28.84
C PHE A 210 1.93 -15.31 29.73
N ALA A 211 0.72 -15.50 29.16
CA ALA A 211 -0.40 -16.12 29.87
C ALA A 211 -0.08 -17.56 30.29
N GLU A 212 0.65 -18.28 29.43
CA GLU A 212 1.29 -19.55 29.74
C GLU A 212 2.80 -19.35 29.83
N LEU A 213 3.44 -20.01 30.81
CA LEU A 213 4.88 -19.91 30.97
C LEU A 213 5.58 -20.60 29.80
N PRO A 214 6.48 -19.91 29.08
CA PRO A 214 7.16 -20.52 27.97
C PRO A 214 8.09 -21.65 28.45
N PRO A 215 8.26 -22.73 27.66
CA PRO A 215 9.00 -23.92 28.08
C PRO A 215 10.49 -23.64 28.36
N TRP A 216 11.04 -22.56 27.80
CA TRP A 216 12.41 -22.12 28.01
C TRP A 216 12.62 -21.30 29.29
N ASP A 217 11.55 -20.81 29.95
CA ASP A 217 11.61 -20.07 31.21
C ASP A 217 11.55 -21.03 32.42
N LEU A 218 12.60 -21.83 32.57
CA LEU A 218 12.71 -22.84 33.65
C LEU A 218 12.61 -22.22 35.04
N GLU A 219 13.05 -20.96 35.18
CA GLU A 219 13.06 -20.23 36.45
C GLU A 219 11.78 -19.40 36.68
N ARG A 220 10.83 -19.42 35.73
CA ARG A 220 9.52 -18.76 35.80
C ARG A 220 9.61 -17.26 36.07
N LYS A 221 10.58 -16.59 35.44
CA LYS A 221 10.90 -15.17 35.67
C LYS A 221 10.21 -14.23 34.68
N TYR A 222 9.76 -14.72 33.53
CA TYR A 222 9.19 -13.94 32.43
C TYR A 222 7.70 -13.64 32.66
N LEU A 223 7.42 -12.91 33.74
CA LEU A 223 6.07 -12.41 34.04
C LEU A 223 5.92 -10.98 33.50
N PRO A 224 4.75 -10.59 32.92
CA PRO A 224 4.55 -9.26 32.36
C PRO A 224 4.95 -8.10 33.29
N SER A 225 4.62 -8.21 34.58
CA SER A 225 4.98 -7.20 35.61
C SER A 225 6.48 -7.09 35.88
N ASN A 226 7.23 -8.16 35.60
CA ASN A 226 8.67 -8.28 35.84
C ASN A 226 9.52 -7.97 34.59
N LEU A 227 8.89 -7.79 33.44
CA LEU A 227 9.59 -7.46 32.20
C LEU A 227 9.86 -5.95 32.10
N LYS A 228 11.01 -5.62 31.53
CA LYS A 228 11.35 -4.30 30.99
C LYS A 228 11.63 -4.42 29.51
N LEU A 229 11.11 -3.47 28.76
CA LEU A 229 11.21 -3.42 27.31
C LEU A 229 12.21 -2.34 26.89
N TYR A 230 12.93 -2.59 25.81
CA TYR A 230 13.95 -1.67 25.29
C TYR A 230 14.02 -1.70 23.77
N PHE A 231 14.57 -0.64 23.20
CA PHE A 231 15.19 -0.68 21.87
C PHE A 231 16.61 -0.13 21.91
N GLU A 232 17.39 -0.45 20.89
CA GLU A 232 18.77 -0.02 20.73
C GLU A 232 18.86 1.04 19.63
N ASP A 233 19.49 2.17 19.97
CA ASP A 233 19.96 3.16 19.02
C ASP A 233 21.37 2.75 18.59
N GLU A 234 21.47 2.04 17.47
CA GLU A 234 22.73 1.48 16.99
C GLU A 234 23.76 2.54 16.59
N GLU A 235 23.30 3.71 16.13
CA GLU A 235 24.23 4.79 15.74
C GLU A 235 24.96 5.35 16.96
N ARG A 236 24.27 5.45 18.10
CA ARG A 236 24.84 6.00 19.35
C ARG A 236 25.29 4.93 20.34
N ALA A 237 25.03 3.66 20.06
CA ALA A 237 25.19 2.55 21.00
C ALA A 237 24.52 2.83 22.36
N GLU A 238 23.32 3.45 22.33
CA GLU A 238 22.51 3.77 23.51
C GLU A 238 21.26 2.88 23.56
N MET A 239 20.80 2.56 24.76
CA MET A 239 19.57 1.81 25.00
C MET A 239 18.46 2.75 25.47
N TYR A 240 17.24 2.53 25.01
CA TYR A 240 16.08 3.29 25.43
C TYR A 240 15.06 2.34 26.09
N GLU A 241 14.73 2.59 27.35
CA GLU A 241 13.70 1.88 28.11
C GLU A 241 12.32 2.33 27.63
N LEU A 242 11.48 1.37 27.27
CA LEU A 242 10.10 1.57 26.88
C LEU A 242 9.18 1.36 28.09
N ASN A 243 8.21 2.27 28.26
CA ASN A 243 7.10 2.05 29.19
C ASN A 243 6.12 1.02 28.58
N PRO A 244 5.85 -0.14 29.21
CA PRO A 244 4.91 -1.13 28.67
C PRO A 244 3.47 -0.61 28.52
N GLU A 245 3.10 0.47 29.22
CA GLU A 245 1.80 1.12 29.06
C GLU A 245 1.69 1.98 27.79
N HIS A 246 2.81 2.29 27.13
CA HIS A 246 2.78 3.02 25.86
C HIS A 246 2.27 2.13 24.72
N THR A 247 1.72 2.79 23.70
CA THR A 247 1.34 2.15 22.45
C THR A 247 2.53 1.98 21.51
N LEU A 248 2.41 1.08 20.54
CA LEU A 248 3.43 0.95 19.49
C LEU A 248 3.62 2.28 18.74
N LEU A 249 2.54 3.00 18.45
CA LEU A 249 2.57 4.30 17.79
C LEU A 249 3.45 5.32 18.51
N GLN A 250 3.32 5.42 19.84
CA GLN A 250 4.13 6.33 20.65
C GLN A 250 5.63 6.01 20.55
N VAL A 251 5.98 4.72 20.48
CA VAL A 251 7.37 4.28 20.31
C VAL A 251 7.88 4.55 18.89
N LEU A 252 7.07 4.29 17.87
CA LEU A 252 7.42 4.52 16.46
C LEU A 252 7.61 6.01 16.13
N GLN A 253 6.99 6.91 16.89
CA GLN A 253 7.13 8.36 16.73
C GLN A 253 8.41 8.92 17.36
N HIS A 254 9.16 8.12 18.12
CA HIS A 254 10.38 8.58 18.76
C HIS A 254 11.51 8.75 17.74
N GLU A 255 12.19 9.90 17.75
CA GLU A 255 13.18 10.30 16.72
C GLU A 255 14.38 9.34 16.56
N ARG A 256 14.66 8.55 17.60
CA ARG A 256 15.76 7.56 17.61
C ARG A 256 15.30 6.13 17.40
N TYR A 257 14.00 5.90 17.21
CA TYR A 257 13.47 4.57 16.92
C TYR A 257 13.44 4.35 15.40
N PHE A 258 14.26 3.41 14.93
CA PHE A 258 14.36 3.08 13.51
C PHE A 258 13.81 1.69 13.23
N VAL A 259 12.78 1.62 12.38
CA VAL A 259 12.22 0.34 11.94
C VAL A 259 13.13 -0.28 10.88
N LYS A 260 13.57 -1.51 11.12
CA LYS A 260 14.39 -2.28 10.18
C LYS A 260 13.53 -3.24 9.39
N ALA A 261 13.67 -3.23 8.06
CA ALA A 261 12.95 -4.12 7.16
C ALA A 261 11.44 -4.22 7.47
N GLY A 262 10.81 -3.11 7.86
CA GLY A 262 9.39 -3.06 8.18
C GLY A 262 8.95 -3.75 9.46
N THR A 263 9.87 -4.23 10.29
CA THR A 263 9.57 -5.00 11.50
C THR A 263 10.16 -4.27 12.71
N PRO A 264 9.35 -3.56 13.52
CA PRO A 264 9.80 -3.02 14.80
C PRO A 264 10.33 -4.14 15.69
N MET A 265 11.50 -3.90 16.31
CA MET A 265 12.14 -4.85 17.21
C MET A 265 12.10 -4.30 18.64
N VAL A 266 11.77 -5.17 19.59
CA VAL A 266 11.72 -4.85 21.01
C VAL A 266 12.48 -5.89 21.80
N LEU A 267 13.42 -5.45 22.63
CA LEU A 267 14.20 -6.31 23.52
C LEU A 267 13.49 -6.39 24.87
N ALA A 268 13.20 -7.60 25.33
CA ALA A 268 12.56 -7.84 26.62
C ALA A 268 13.54 -8.50 27.61
N PHE A 269 13.65 -7.92 28.80
CA PHE A 269 14.51 -8.41 29.87
C PHE A 269 13.75 -8.52 31.19
N VAL A 270 14.15 -9.49 32.01
CA VAL A 270 13.67 -9.64 33.38
C VAL A 270 14.37 -8.63 34.30
N LYS A 271 13.59 -7.87 35.08
CA LYS A 271 14.12 -6.88 36.05
C LYS A 271 15.09 -7.56 37.01
N HIS A 272 16.24 -6.91 37.21
CA HIS A 272 17.26 -7.32 38.18
C HIS A 272 17.86 -8.73 37.99
N SER A 273 17.62 -9.42 36.86
CA SER A 273 18.25 -10.71 36.60
C SER A 273 19.78 -10.57 36.50
N PRO A 274 20.56 -11.62 36.81
CA PRO A 274 22.01 -11.60 36.64
C PRO A 274 22.41 -11.23 35.20
N PHE A 275 21.67 -11.75 34.22
CA PHE A 275 21.87 -11.43 32.81
C PHE A 275 21.57 -9.95 32.52
N TYR A 276 20.46 -9.40 33.03
CA TYR A 276 20.14 -7.98 32.90
C TYR A 276 21.29 -7.09 33.39
N LYS A 277 21.80 -7.34 34.61
CA LYS A 277 22.90 -6.56 35.19
C LYS A 277 24.17 -6.64 34.34
N LYS A 278 24.47 -7.83 33.81
CA LYS A 278 25.63 -8.05 32.94
C LYS A 278 25.46 -7.36 31.58
N TYR A 279 24.28 -7.48 30.96
CA TYR A 279 23.99 -6.96 29.63
C TYR A 279 24.08 -5.43 29.57
N PHE A 280 23.57 -4.76 30.61
CA PHE A 280 23.59 -3.29 30.71
C PHE A 280 24.86 -2.72 31.36
N SER A 281 25.81 -3.57 31.76
CA SER A 281 27.08 -3.10 32.32
C SER A 281 27.85 -2.29 31.28
N GLY A 282 28.11 -1.01 31.57
CA GLY A 282 28.81 -0.10 30.67
C GLY A 282 27.97 0.47 29.52
N ARG A 283 26.68 0.15 29.42
CA ARG A 283 25.76 0.73 28.44
C ARG A 283 25.06 1.95 29.00
N LYS A 284 24.85 2.98 28.18
CA LYS A 284 24.00 4.13 28.53
C LYS A 284 22.54 3.77 28.29
N VAL A 285 21.69 3.99 29.30
CA VAL A 285 20.25 3.75 29.23
C VAL A 285 19.52 5.08 29.40
N ARG A 286 18.60 5.38 28.48
CA ARG A 286 17.66 6.52 28.55
C ARG A 286 16.25 5.98 28.74
N GLN A 287 15.36 6.81 29.27
CA GLN A 287 13.93 6.51 29.30
C GLN A 287 13.23 7.22 28.15
N LEU A 288 12.25 6.54 27.56
CA LEU A 288 11.35 7.09 26.54
C LEU A 288 10.15 7.78 27.18
#